data_AF-A0A5B9W885-F1
#
_entry.id   AF-A0A5B9W885-F1
#
_cell.length_a   1.000
_cell.length_b   1.000
_cell.length_c   1.000
_cell.angle_alpha   90.00
_cell.angle_beta   90.00
_cell.angle_gamma   90.00
#
_symmetry.space_group_name_H-M   'P 1'
#
loop_
_entity.id
_entity.type
_entity.pdbx_description
1 polymer ?
#
loop_
_entity_poly.entity_id
_entity_poly.type
_entity_poly.pdbx_seq_one_letter_code
_entity_poly.pdbx_strand_id
1 'polypeptide(L)' 'MSWGNRVKDIQVGDTVRYSRRWLQSTGTHTGDLPRAKGTVTAIKDYGSTKIATIDWGNPEIPERVNVANLSKVKQREIE' A
#
# COMPACT_ATOMS: atom_id res chain seq x y z
N MET A 1 -25.82 3.19 -6.90
CA MET A 1 -24.61 2.71 -6.17
C MET A 1 -23.50 3.73 -6.39
N SER A 2 -23.22 4.58 -5.40
CA SER A 2 -22.07 5.48 -5.47
C SER A 2 -20.81 4.66 -5.19
N TRP A 3 -20.12 4.21 -6.24
CA TRP A 3 -18.74 3.72 -6.16
C TRP A 3 -17.82 4.93 -6.00
N GLY A 4 -17.99 5.68 -4.90
CA GLY A 4 -17.04 6.71 -4.52
C GLY A 4 -15.71 6.03 -4.27
N ASN A 5 -14.73 6.30 -5.13
CA ASN A 5 -13.32 6.02 -4.89
C ASN A 5 -12.99 6.57 -3.50
N ARG A 6 -13.04 5.72 -2.47
CA ARG A 6 -12.47 6.04 -1.16
C ARG A 6 -10.98 6.11 -1.39
N VAL A 7 -10.50 7.32 -1.68
CA VAL A 7 -9.08 7.63 -1.61
C VAL A 7 -8.64 7.11 -0.24
N LYS A 8 -7.78 6.09 -0.24
CA LYS A 8 -7.32 5.49 1.01
C LYS A 8 -6.55 6.56 1.75
N ASP A 9 -6.99 6.86 2.97
CA ASP A 9 -6.27 7.77 3.86
C ASP A 9 -5.01 7.05 4.36
N ILE A 10 -3.95 7.18 3.57
CA ILE A 10 -2.61 6.68 3.83
C ILE A 10 -1.70 7.91 3.89
N GLN A 11 -0.90 7.99 4.95
CA GLN A 11 -0.02 9.12 5.23
C GLN A 11 1.44 8.67 5.35
N VAL A 12 2.36 9.63 5.30
CA VAL A 12 3.78 9.37 5.59
C VAL A 12 3.91 8.89 7.04
N GLY A 13 4.73 7.87 7.25
CA GLY A 13 4.88 7.16 8.53
C GLY A 13 3.95 5.97 8.71
N ASP A 14 2.93 5.81 7.87
CA ASP A 14 2.03 4.65 7.97
C ASP A 14 2.73 3.35 7.57
N THR A 15 2.53 2.31 8.36
CA THR A 15 2.83 0.94 7.93
C THR A 15 1.76 0.45 6.96
N VAL A 16 2.19 0.00 5.78
CA VAL A 16 1.34 -0.47 4.70
C VAL A 16 1.75 -1.85 4.20
N ARG A 17 0.84 -2.49 3.47
CA ARG A 17 1.05 -3.71 2.69
C ARG A 17 0.34 -3.57 1.35
N TYR A 18 0.64 -4.46 0.40
CA TYR A 18 -0.19 -4.57 -0.80
C TYR A 18 -1.61 -4.99 -0.44
N SER A 19 -2.60 -4.37 -1.09
CA SER A 19 -4.00 -4.69 -0.87
C SER A 19 -4.33 -6.04 -1.49
N ARG A 20 -5.13 -6.84 -0.77
CA ARG A 20 -5.57 -8.16 -1.23
C ARG A 20 -6.23 -8.10 -2.61
N ARG A 21 -7.06 -7.07 -2.86
CA ARG A 21 -7.74 -6.89 -4.14
C ARG A 21 -6.75 -6.75 -5.30
N TRP A 22 -5.70 -5.95 -5.12
CA TRP A 22 -4.69 -5.75 -6.15
C TRP A 22 -3.88 -7.04 -6.39
N LEU A 23 -3.41 -7.69 -5.31
CA LEU A 23 -2.69 -8.96 -5.40
C LEU A 23 -3.49 -10.05 -6.13
N GLN A 24 -4.79 -10.14 -5.86
CA GLN A 24 -5.68 -11.07 -6.57
C GLN A 24 -5.85 -10.70 -8.05
N SER A 25 -5.95 -9.41 -8.38
CA SER A 25 -6.08 -8.97 -9.77
C SER A 25 -4.83 -9.23 -10.62
N THR A 26 -3.66 -9.34 -9.99
CA THR A 26 -2.38 -9.65 -10.67
C THR A 26 -2.00 -11.13 -10.56
N GLY A 27 -2.85 -11.98 -9.99
CA GLY A 27 -2.56 -13.42 -9.77
C GLY A 27 -1.47 -13.68 -8.73
N THR A 28 -1.09 -12.68 -7.93
CA THR A 28 -0.01 -12.77 -6.94
C THR A 28 -0.54 -13.33 -5.62
N HIS A 29 -0.70 -14.65 -5.56
CA HIS A 29 -1.21 -15.35 -4.37
C HIS A 29 -0.11 -15.77 -3.38
N THR A 30 1.12 -15.91 -3.86
CA THR A 30 2.29 -16.38 -3.09
C THR A 30 3.50 -15.49 -3.35
N GLY A 31 4.58 -15.71 -2.60
CA GLY A 31 5.84 -14.95 -2.71
C GLY A 31 5.95 -13.81 -1.69
N ASP A 32 6.87 -12.88 -1.97
CA ASP A 32 7.24 -11.82 -1.05
C ASP A 32 6.23 -10.66 -1.03
N LEU A 33 5.68 -10.28 -2.19
CA LEU A 33 4.71 -9.17 -2.26
C LEU A 33 3.49 -9.34 -1.35
N PRO A 34 2.82 -10.51 -1.27
CA PRO A 34 1.70 -10.71 -0.35
C PRO A 34 2.05 -10.60 1.13
N ARG A 35 3.32 -10.82 1.49
CA ARG A 35 3.82 -10.80 2.87
C ARG A 35 4.53 -9.50 3.23
N ALA A 36 4.85 -8.68 2.23
CA ALA A 36 5.54 -7.41 2.38
C ALA A 36 4.80 -6.46 3.32
N LYS A 37 5.57 -5.86 4.23
CA LYS A 37 5.16 -4.73 5.07
C LYS A 37 6.23 -3.68 4.96
N GLY A 38 5.82 -2.44 4.76
CA GLY A 38 6.75 -1.33 4.62
C GLY A 38 6.18 -0.06 5.21
N THR A 39 7.02 0.95 5.37
CA THR A 39 6.66 2.25 5.91
C THR A 39 6.64 3.27 4.79
N VAL A 40 5.57 4.06 4.72
CA VAL A 40 5.49 5.15 3.72
C VAL A 40 6.47 6.26 4.09
N THR A 41 7.42 6.56 3.21
CA THR A 41 8.44 7.60 3.41
C THR A 41 8.09 8.90 2.70
N ALA A 42 7.36 8.83 1.59
CA ALA A 42 6.87 10.00 0.87
C ALA A 42 5.58 9.70 0.12
N ILE A 43 4.78 10.74 -0.16
CA ILE A 43 3.62 10.65 -1.05
C ILE A 43 3.69 11.81 -2.03
N LYS A 44 3.57 11.49 -3.33
CA LYS A 44 3.46 12.48 -4.39
C LYS A 44 2.09 12.39 -5.05
N ASP A 45 1.41 13.53 -5.09
CA ASP A 45 0.13 13.69 -5.76
C ASP A 45 0.31 14.04 -7.24
N TYR A 46 -0.43 13.37 -8.11
CA TYR A 46 -0.49 13.62 -9.55
C TYR A 46 -1.93 13.97 -10.00
N GLY A 47 -2.78 14.42 -9.07
CA GLY A 47 -4.17 14.82 -9.30
C GLY A 47 -5.11 13.63 -9.25
N SER A 48 -5.15 12.80 -10.29
CA SER A 48 -6.04 11.62 -10.34
C SER A 48 -5.51 10.42 -9.55
N THR A 49 -4.22 10.42 -9.25
CA THR A 49 -3.50 9.30 -8.63
C THR A 49 -2.47 9.82 -7.64
N LYS A 50 -2.28 9.10 -6.54
CA LYS A 50 -1.20 9.34 -5.58
C LYS A 50 -0.21 8.18 -5.63
N ILE A 51 1.08 8.49 -5.67
CA ILE A 51 2.16 7.51 -5.60
C ILE A 51 2.85 7.65 -4.25
N ALA A 52 2.88 6.56 -3.48
CA ALA A 52 3.66 6.46 -2.26
C ALA A 52 5.05 5.90 -2.57
N THR A 53 6.05 6.45 -1.92
CA THR A 53 7.39 5.85 -1.77
C THR A 53 7.39 5.08 -0.46
N ILE A 54 7.81 3.81 -0.50
CA ILE A 54 7.70 2.89 0.63
C ILE A 54 9.05 2.23 0.86
N ASP A 55 9.52 2.32 2.09
CA ASP A 55 10.64 1.49 2.55
C ASP A 55 10.10 0.12 2.99
N TRP A 56 10.42 -0.90 2.20
CA TRP A 56 10.04 -2.29 2.45
C TRP A 56 11.09 -3.08 3.25
N GLY A 57 12.30 -2.55 3.41
CA GLY A 57 13.46 -3.32 3.89
C GLY A 57 13.91 -4.45 2.96
N ASN A 58 13.37 -4.53 1.74
CA ASN A 58 13.76 -5.50 0.71
C ASN A 58 13.87 -4.79 -0.65
N PRO A 59 15.05 -4.74 -1.28
CA PRO A 59 15.26 -4.04 -2.56
C PRO A 59 14.55 -4.71 -3.75
N GLU A 60 14.18 -5.99 -3.65
CA GLU A 60 13.44 -6.70 -4.70
C GLU A 60 11.98 -6.25 -4.82
N ILE A 61 11.48 -5.48 -3.84
CA ILE A 61 10.09 -5.00 -3.83
C ILE A 61 10.06 -3.56 -4.35
N PRO A 62 9.22 -3.25 -5.36
CA PRO A 62 9.14 -1.91 -5.91
C PRO A 62 8.81 -0.86 -4.84
N GLU A 63 9.69 0.14 -4.72
CA GLU A 63 9.59 1.22 -3.74
C GLU A 63 8.39 2.16 -4.01
N ARG A 64 8.11 2.44 -5.29
CA ARG A 64 7.10 3.41 -5.71
C ARG A 64 5.80 2.72 -6.11
N VAL A 65 4.75 2.91 -5.32
CA VAL A 65 3.48 2.18 -5.48
C VAL A 65 2.30 3.15 -5.48
N ASN A 66 1.31 2.88 -6.34
CA ASN A 66 0.05 3.61 -6.32
C ASN A 66 -0.68 3.36 -4.99
N VAL A 67 -1.05 4.44 -4.30
CA VAL A 67 -1.78 4.39 -3.01
C VAL A 67 -3.05 3.53 -3.10
N ALA A 68 -3.72 3.51 -4.26
CA ALA A 68 -4.90 2.67 -4.49
C ALA A 68 -4.61 1.16 -4.32
N ASN A 69 -3.38 0.72 -4.59
CA ASN A 69 -2.95 -0.67 -4.52
C ASN A 69 -2.54 -1.10 -3.10
N LEU A 70 -2.47 -0.18 -2.14
CA LEU A 70 -1.98 -0.42 -0.78
C LEU A 70 -3.11 -0.57 0.24
N SER A 71 -2.81 -1.12 1.41
CA SER A 71 -3.69 -1.16 2.57
C SER A 71 -2.89 -0.83 3.82
N LYS A 72 -3.41 0.07 4.67
CA LYS A 72 -2.83 0.37 5.97
C LYS A 72 -2.88 -0.88 6.87
N VAL A 73 -1.79 -1.14 7.58
CA VAL A 73 -1.73 -2.18 8.59
C VAL A 73 -2.26 -1.59 9.88
N LYS A 74 -3.37 -2.13 10.40
CA LYS A 74 -3.88 -1.73 11.71
C LYS A 74 -2.95 -2.32 12.76
N GLN A 75 -2.28 -1.48 13.54
CA GLN A 75 -1.63 -1.97 14.76
C GLN A 75 -2.72 -2.48 15.69
N ARG A 76 -2.50 -3.66 16.28
CA ARG A 76 -3.31 -4.10 17.41
C ARG A 76 -2.87 -3.23 18.59
N GLU A 77 -3.78 -2.44 19.14
CA GLU A 77 -3.58 -1.87 20.46
C GLU A 77 -3.47 -3.04 21.43
N ILE A 78 -2.34 -3.10 22.15
CA ILE A 78 -2.15 -4.05 23.25
C ILE A 78 -2.73 -3.32 24.47
N GLU A 79 -3.87 -3.79 24.97
CA GLU A 79 -4.38 -3.44 26.30
C GLU A 79 -3.54 -4.09 27.40
#